data_AF-A0A2D0B0I7-F1
#
_entry.id   AF-A0A2D0B0I7-F1
#
_cell.length_a   1.000
_cell.length_b   1.000
_cell.length_c   1.000
_cell.angle_alpha   90.00
_cell.angle_beta   90.00
_cell.angle_gamma   90.00
#
_symmetry.space_group_name_H-M   'P 1'
#
loop_
_entity.id
_entity.type
_entity.pdbx_description
1 polymer ?
#
loop_
_entity_poly.entity_id
_entity_poly.type
_entity_poly.pdbx_seq_one_letter_code
_entity_poly.pdbx_strand_id
1 'polypeptide(L)'
;MASVFPLADLKASAKPDSWIDTIIKGDCVAALEALPNHSVDVIFADPPYNLQLGGMLHRPDQSLVDAVDDEWDQFASFEAYDAFTRAWLLACRRVLKPTGTIWVIGSYHNIFRVGATLQDLNFWILNDIVWRKTNPMPNFKGRRFQNAHETMIWASPNAKAKGYTFNYDAMKAANDDVQMRSDWLFPICSGGERLKGDDGKKVHPTQKPEALLARVIMASSKPGDIILDPFFGSGTTGAVAKRLGRHFVGIEREQDYIDAASARIEAVEPLGKAELTVMTGKKQEVRVAFNVLVESGLIKPGQVLTDARRRYSAIVRADGTVASGGEAGSIHRLGAKVQGLDACNGWTFWHFDDGQSLRPIDELRSVIRGDLAKAE
;
A
#
# COMPACT_ATOMS: atom_id res chain seq x y z
N MET A 1 5.98 25.40 -2.33
CA MET A 1 5.30 25.17 -3.61
C MET A 1 5.60 23.79 -4.19
N ALA A 2 4.57 22.94 -4.32
CA ALA A 2 4.62 21.85 -5.30
C ALA A 2 4.79 22.51 -6.68
N SER A 3 5.78 22.08 -7.43
CA SER A 3 6.02 22.69 -8.74
C SER A 3 5.04 22.11 -9.76
N VAL A 4 4.35 22.99 -10.48
CA VAL A 4 3.51 22.58 -11.62
C VAL A 4 4.42 22.46 -12.83
N PHE A 5 4.48 21.27 -13.42
CA PHE A 5 5.28 20.97 -14.60
C PHE A 5 4.37 20.81 -15.82
N PRO A 6 4.43 21.72 -16.80
CA PRO A 6 3.84 21.46 -18.10
C PRO A 6 4.45 20.21 -18.72
N LEU A 7 3.63 19.36 -19.35
CA LEU A 7 4.10 18.13 -19.98
C LEU A 7 5.25 18.34 -21.00
N ALA A 8 5.23 19.47 -21.71
CA ALA A 8 6.29 19.83 -22.66
C ALA A 8 7.67 19.97 -21.98
N ASP A 9 7.68 20.49 -20.75
CA ASP A 9 8.91 20.79 -20.01
C ASP A 9 9.49 19.53 -19.34
N LEU A 10 8.64 18.57 -18.98
CA LEU A 10 9.06 17.27 -18.46
C LEU A 10 9.98 16.54 -19.44
N LYS A 11 9.66 16.56 -20.74
CA LYS A 11 10.47 15.94 -21.80
C LYS A 11 11.81 16.63 -22.02
N ALA A 12 11.90 17.92 -21.66
CA ALA A 12 13.09 18.74 -21.88
C ALA A 12 13.99 18.85 -20.64
N SER A 13 13.57 18.35 -19.48
CA SER A 13 14.32 18.50 -18.24
C SER A 13 15.65 17.75 -18.25
N ALA A 14 16.74 18.47 -17.95
CA ALA A 14 18.08 17.90 -17.80
C ALA A 14 18.34 17.30 -16.40
N LYS A 15 17.43 17.49 -15.43
CA LYS A 15 17.58 16.97 -14.06
C LYS A 15 16.74 15.69 -13.90
N PRO A 16 17.36 14.54 -13.59
CA PRO A 16 16.69 13.24 -13.62
C PRO A 16 15.53 13.11 -12.62
N ASP A 17 15.52 13.89 -11.53
CA ASP A 17 14.52 13.81 -10.46
C ASP A 17 13.56 15.00 -10.43
N SER A 18 13.56 15.86 -11.46
CA SER A 18 12.76 17.10 -11.45
C SER A 18 11.24 16.88 -11.44
N TRP A 19 10.78 15.66 -11.67
CA TRP A 19 9.37 15.27 -11.72
C TRP A 19 8.82 14.81 -10.36
N ILE A 20 9.67 14.66 -9.35
CA ILE A 20 9.29 14.26 -7.99
C ILE A 20 8.75 15.47 -7.21
N ASP A 21 7.69 15.27 -6.43
CA ASP A 21 6.94 16.30 -5.69
C ASP A 21 6.32 17.38 -6.59
N THR A 22 5.80 16.93 -7.73
CA THR A 22 5.24 17.80 -8.77
C THR A 22 3.82 17.45 -9.16
N ILE A 23 3.15 18.42 -9.77
CA ILE A 23 1.89 18.22 -10.48
C ILE A 23 2.17 18.42 -11.96
N ILE A 24 2.00 17.37 -12.76
CA ILE A 24 2.17 17.42 -14.20
C ILE A 24 0.84 17.81 -14.83
N LYS A 25 0.82 18.96 -15.52
CA LYS A 25 -0.37 19.41 -16.26
C LYS A 25 -0.45 18.72 -17.62
N GLY A 26 -1.46 17.88 -17.84
CA GLY A 26 -1.72 17.26 -19.13
C GLY A 26 -2.58 15.99 -19.09
N ASP A 27 -2.67 15.34 -20.26
CA ASP A 27 -3.29 14.02 -20.39
C ASP A 27 -2.49 12.95 -19.63
N CYS A 28 -3.20 12.05 -18.94
CA CYS A 28 -2.58 11.07 -18.06
C CYS A 28 -1.70 10.07 -18.83
N VAL A 29 -2.12 9.61 -20.01
CA VAL A 29 -1.34 8.64 -20.80
C VAL A 29 -0.07 9.30 -21.31
N ALA A 30 -0.17 10.49 -21.90
CA ALA A 30 0.98 11.22 -22.44
C ALA A 30 1.99 11.62 -21.35
N ALA A 31 1.51 12.00 -20.16
CA ALA A 31 2.36 12.29 -19.00
C ALA A 31 3.01 11.02 -18.44
N LEU A 32 2.23 9.94 -18.29
CA LEU A 32 2.77 8.64 -17.87
C LEU A 32 3.85 8.16 -18.82
N GLU A 33 3.71 8.33 -20.14
CA GLU A 33 4.73 7.97 -21.15
C GLU A 33 6.02 8.79 -21.04
N ALA A 34 5.95 10.03 -20.58
CA ALA A 34 7.11 10.89 -20.40
C ALA A 34 7.93 10.57 -19.14
N LEU A 35 7.34 9.87 -18.16
CA LEU A 35 8.04 9.47 -16.94
C LEU A 35 9.09 8.36 -17.20
N PRO A 36 10.13 8.22 -16.35
CA PRO A 36 11.08 7.12 -16.47
C PRO A 36 10.43 5.75 -16.19
N ASN A 37 10.95 4.68 -16.80
CA ASN A 37 10.53 3.30 -16.50
C ASN A 37 10.86 2.96 -15.04
N HIS A 38 10.02 2.13 -14.40
CA HIS A 38 10.28 1.60 -13.05
C HIS A 38 10.71 2.66 -12.03
N SER A 39 10.03 3.80 -12.04
CA SER A 39 10.39 4.99 -11.29
C SER A 39 9.53 5.20 -10.04
N VAL A 40 8.34 4.60 -9.95
CA VAL A 40 7.40 4.83 -8.84
C VAL A 40 7.13 3.57 -8.03
N ASP A 41 6.87 3.74 -6.73
CA ASP A 41 6.70 2.65 -5.76
C ASP A 41 5.23 2.24 -5.62
N VAL A 42 4.33 3.22 -5.58
CA VAL A 42 2.89 2.98 -5.49
C VAL A 42 2.16 3.85 -6.49
N ILE A 43 1.15 3.29 -7.15
CA ILE A 43 0.20 4.04 -7.95
C ILE A 43 -1.16 4.00 -7.26
N PHE A 44 -1.81 5.15 -7.10
CA PHE A 44 -3.23 5.22 -6.73
C PHE A 44 -3.99 5.88 -7.88
N ALA A 45 -4.97 5.20 -8.45
CA ALA A 45 -5.76 5.69 -9.57
C ALA A 45 -7.25 5.76 -9.21
N ASP A 46 -7.83 6.95 -9.33
CA ASP A 46 -9.27 7.23 -9.25
C ASP A 46 -9.77 7.70 -10.63
N PRO A 47 -9.86 6.78 -11.62
CA PRO A 47 -10.25 7.14 -12.98
C PRO A 47 -11.69 7.65 -13.03
N PRO A 48 -12.10 8.33 -14.12
CA PRO A 48 -13.51 8.57 -14.41
C PRO A 48 -14.34 7.28 -14.34
N TYR A 49 -15.55 7.35 -13.77
CA TYR A 49 -16.40 6.19 -13.51
C TYR A 49 -17.37 5.88 -14.65
N ASN A 50 -17.55 6.79 -15.61
CA ASN A 50 -18.53 6.67 -16.68
C ASN A 50 -19.93 6.37 -16.12
N LEU A 51 -20.46 7.30 -15.32
CA LEU A 51 -21.70 7.07 -14.56
C LEU A 51 -22.97 6.96 -15.43
N GLN A 52 -22.89 7.31 -16.73
CA GLN A 52 -23.98 7.19 -17.71
C GLN A 52 -25.32 7.74 -17.19
N LEU A 53 -25.28 8.93 -16.57
CA LEU A 53 -26.45 9.54 -15.93
C LEU A 53 -27.50 9.95 -16.99
N GLY A 54 -28.70 9.39 -16.89
CA GLY A 54 -29.80 9.62 -17.85
C GLY A 54 -30.64 10.88 -17.64
N GLY A 55 -30.25 11.79 -16.73
CA GLY A 55 -30.94 13.06 -16.47
C GLY A 55 -30.90 13.55 -15.02
N MET A 56 -31.60 14.67 -14.77
CA MET A 56 -31.64 15.33 -13.46
C MET A 56 -32.26 14.47 -12.34
N LEU A 57 -31.70 14.57 -11.14
CA LEU A 57 -32.19 13.90 -9.94
C LEU A 57 -32.60 14.94 -8.89
N HIS A 58 -33.85 14.85 -8.41
CA HIS A 58 -34.35 15.67 -7.31
C HIS A 58 -34.42 14.87 -6.01
N ARG A 59 -34.19 15.55 -4.89
CA ARG A 59 -34.45 15.06 -3.53
C ARG A 59 -35.95 15.12 -3.20
N PRO A 60 -36.42 14.46 -2.13
CA PRO A 60 -37.82 14.52 -1.71
C PRO A 60 -38.32 15.96 -1.41
N ASP A 61 -37.43 16.85 -0.99
CA ASP A 61 -37.69 18.28 -0.76
C ASP A 61 -37.65 19.13 -2.05
N GLN A 62 -37.62 18.48 -3.22
CA GLN A 62 -37.50 19.05 -4.56
C GLN A 62 -36.18 19.74 -4.90
N SER A 63 -35.23 19.83 -3.96
CA SER A 63 -33.89 20.36 -4.27
C SER A 63 -33.16 19.47 -5.28
N LEU A 64 -32.39 20.08 -6.17
CA LEU A 64 -31.65 19.39 -7.22
C LEU A 64 -30.39 18.72 -6.62
N VAL A 65 -30.11 17.47 -7.03
CA VAL A 65 -28.85 16.80 -6.73
C VAL A 65 -27.80 17.28 -7.71
N ASP A 66 -26.75 17.88 -7.16
CA ASP A 66 -25.52 18.24 -7.86
C ASP A 66 -24.72 16.97 -8.18
N ALA A 67 -25.04 16.39 -9.35
CA ALA A 67 -24.51 15.13 -9.84
C ALA A 67 -23.07 15.28 -10.36
N VAL A 68 -22.53 14.23 -10.98
CA VAL A 68 -21.24 14.28 -11.69
C VAL A 68 -21.58 14.18 -13.17
N ASP A 69 -21.67 15.31 -13.84
CA ASP A 69 -22.02 15.46 -15.25
C ASP A 69 -20.92 16.15 -16.07
N ASP A 70 -19.74 16.33 -15.48
CA ASP A 70 -18.56 16.89 -16.12
C ASP A 70 -18.14 16.10 -17.37
N GLU A 71 -17.59 16.81 -18.38
CA GLU A 71 -17.22 16.22 -19.68
C GLU A 71 -16.20 15.09 -19.57
N TRP A 72 -15.33 15.12 -18.56
CA TRP A 72 -14.31 14.08 -18.34
C TRP A 72 -14.89 12.72 -17.93
N ASP A 73 -16.15 12.65 -17.46
CA ASP A 73 -16.83 11.38 -17.13
C ASP A 73 -17.70 10.85 -18.29
N GLN A 74 -17.76 11.55 -19.42
CA GLN A 74 -18.63 11.19 -20.55
C GLN A 74 -17.87 10.37 -21.60
N PHE A 75 -18.29 9.12 -21.80
CA PHE A 75 -17.72 8.22 -22.81
C PHE A 75 -18.75 7.84 -23.87
N ALA A 76 -18.33 7.81 -25.13
CA ALA A 76 -19.20 7.47 -26.26
C ALA A 76 -19.74 6.01 -26.20
N SER A 77 -18.96 5.09 -25.62
CA SER A 77 -19.32 3.68 -25.48
C SER A 77 -18.46 2.99 -24.42
N PHE A 78 -18.84 1.77 -24.04
CA PHE A 78 -17.96 0.93 -23.22
C PHE A 78 -16.66 0.57 -23.93
N GLU A 79 -16.65 0.43 -25.25
CA GLU A 79 -15.43 0.17 -26.02
C GLU A 79 -14.46 1.35 -25.93
N ALA A 80 -14.97 2.59 -26.00
CA ALA A 80 -14.15 3.79 -25.80
C ALA A 80 -13.57 3.84 -24.38
N TYR A 81 -14.37 3.51 -23.37
CA TYR A 81 -13.92 3.42 -21.97
C TYR A 81 -12.85 2.34 -21.77
N ASP A 82 -12.97 1.20 -22.44
CA ASP A 82 -12.01 0.09 -22.36
C ASP A 82 -10.69 0.44 -23.03
N ALA A 83 -10.73 1.06 -24.20
CA ALA A 83 -9.54 1.51 -24.91
C ALA A 83 -8.76 2.52 -24.07
N PHE A 84 -9.48 3.49 -23.48
CA PHE A 84 -8.92 4.43 -22.50
C PHE A 84 -8.32 3.70 -21.29
N THR A 85 -9.08 2.77 -20.69
CA THR A 85 -8.67 2.01 -19.50
C THR A 85 -7.38 1.22 -19.73
N ARG A 86 -7.31 0.55 -20.88
CA ARG A 86 -6.14 -0.23 -21.28
C ARG A 86 -4.92 0.65 -21.50
N ALA A 87 -5.08 1.83 -22.11
CA ALA A 87 -3.98 2.74 -22.41
C ALA A 87 -3.29 3.23 -21.13
N TRP A 88 -4.04 3.77 -20.17
CA TRP A 88 -3.44 4.30 -18.95
C TRP A 88 -2.89 3.18 -18.04
N LEU A 89 -3.56 2.01 -17.97
CA LEU A 89 -3.03 0.87 -17.20
C LEU A 89 -1.71 0.31 -17.76
N LEU A 90 -1.57 0.27 -19.09
CA LEU A 90 -0.31 -0.09 -19.74
C LEU A 90 0.81 0.89 -19.40
N ALA A 91 0.51 2.19 -19.44
CA ALA A 91 1.47 3.23 -19.10
C ALA A 91 1.85 3.18 -17.60
N CYS A 92 0.89 2.95 -16.70
CA CYS A 92 1.13 2.69 -15.28
C CYS A 92 2.05 1.48 -15.04
N ARG A 93 1.81 0.37 -15.74
CA ARG A 93 2.64 -0.85 -15.63
C ARG A 93 4.11 -0.58 -15.97
N ARG A 94 4.38 0.30 -16.94
CA ARG A 94 5.73 0.67 -17.38
C ARG A 94 6.49 1.47 -16.32
N VAL A 95 5.83 2.45 -15.70
CA VAL A 95 6.45 3.34 -14.70
C VAL A 95 6.54 2.69 -13.32
N LEU A 96 5.70 1.70 -13.01
CA LEU A 96 5.71 1.00 -11.73
C LEU A 96 6.99 0.15 -11.56
N LYS A 97 7.65 0.27 -10.41
CA LYS A 97 8.81 -0.57 -10.05
C LYS A 97 8.42 -2.05 -10.00
N PRO A 98 9.35 -3.00 -10.23
CA PRO A 98 9.08 -4.44 -10.11
C PRO A 98 8.56 -4.88 -8.73
N THR A 99 8.90 -4.12 -7.69
CA THR A 99 8.44 -4.29 -6.30
C THR A 99 7.29 -3.35 -5.93
N GLY A 100 6.80 -2.53 -6.86
CA GLY A 100 5.73 -1.59 -6.59
C GLY A 100 4.35 -2.24 -6.53
N THR A 101 3.32 -1.46 -6.21
CA THR A 101 1.92 -1.90 -6.30
C THR A 101 1.02 -0.81 -6.88
N ILE A 102 -0.12 -1.22 -7.43
CA ILE A 102 -1.16 -0.31 -7.91
C ILE A 102 -2.46 -0.52 -7.13
N TRP A 103 -3.11 0.59 -6.82
CA TRP A 103 -4.46 0.69 -6.29
C TRP A 103 -5.34 1.37 -7.32
N VAL A 104 -6.49 0.78 -7.64
CA VAL A 104 -7.49 1.41 -8.50
C VAL A 104 -8.84 1.38 -7.80
N ILE A 105 -9.51 2.52 -7.70
CA ILE A 105 -10.84 2.62 -7.11
C ILE A 105 -11.92 2.77 -8.18
N GLY A 106 -13.11 2.24 -7.90
CA GLY A 106 -14.26 2.36 -8.77
C GLY A 106 -15.56 1.99 -8.08
N SER A 107 -16.64 2.21 -8.81
CA SER A 107 -17.97 1.71 -8.43
C SER A 107 -18.40 0.59 -9.37
N TYR A 108 -19.59 0.03 -9.18
CA TYR A 108 -20.11 -1.02 -10.07
C TYR A 108 -20.22 -0.59 -11.55
N HIS A 109 -20.19 0.70 -11.87
CA HIS A 109 -20.24 1.21 -13.25
C HIS A 109 -18.97 0.86 -14.04
N ASN A 110 -17.81 0.85 -13.39
CA ASN A 110 -16.52 0.68 -14.07
C ASN A 110 -15.62 -0.42 -13.50
N ILE A 111 -15.68 -0.72 -12.20
CA ILE A 111 -14.63 -1.49 -11.53
C ILE A 111 -14.45 -2.91 -12.07
N PHE A 112 -15.51 -3.52 -12.62
CA PHE A 112 -15.43 -4.83 -13.27
C PHE A 112 -14.63 -4.78 -14.57
N ARG A 113 -14.80 -3.71 -15.37
CA ARG A 113 -14.06 -3.49 -16.61
C ARG A 113 -12.59 -3.22 -16.34
N VAL A 114 -12.33 -2.40 -15.33
CA VAL A 114 -10.97 -2.08 -14.86
C VAL A 114 -10.29 -3.33 -14.29
N GLY A 115 -10.98 -4.11 -13.47
CA GLY A 115 -10.48 -5.36 -12.92
C GLY A 115 -10.13 -6.41 -13.98
N ALA A 116 -11.00 -6.60 -14.98
CA ALA A 116 -10.71 -7.48 -16.11
C ALA A 116 -9.48 -7.01 -16.89
N THR A 117 -9.40 -5.71 -17.19
CA THR A 117 -8.26 -5.13 -17.93
C THR A 117 -6.94 -5.27 -17.16
N LEU A 118 -6.96 -5.10 -15.83
CA LEU A 118 -5.79 -5.36 -14.98
C LEU A 118 -5.26 -6.79 -15.15
N GLN A 119 -6.16 -7.78 -15.11
CA GLN A 119 -5.80 -9.19 -15.28
C GLN A 119 -5.31 -9.50 -16.69
N ASP A 120 -5.99 -8.99 -17.73
CA ASP A 120 -5.58 -9.14 -19.13
C ASP A 120 -4.19 -8.55 -19.41
N LEU A 121 -3.84 -7.48 -18.69
CA LEU A 121 -2.52 -6.86 -18.74
C LEU A 121 -1.48 -7.57 -17.85
N ASN A 122 -1.80 -8.71 -17.26
CA ASN A 122 -0.95 -9.52 -16.38
C ASN A 122 -0.56 -8.85 -15.06
N PHE A 123 -1.37 -7.95 -14.52
CA PHE A 123 -1.25 -7.59 -13.10
C PHE A 123 -1.71 -8.78 -12.25
N TRP A 124 -1.17 -8.89 -11.04
CA TRP A 124 -1.61 -9.91 -10.09
C TRP A 124 -2.38 -9.25 -8.96
N ILE A 125 -3.69 -9.42 -8.97
CA ILE A 125 -4.58 -8.89 -7.93
C ILE A 125 -4.26 -9.61 -6.61
N LEU A 126 -3.94 -8.81 -5.60
CA LEU A 126 -3.63 -9.26 -4.24
C LEU A 126 -4.90 -9.30 -3.39
N ASN A 127 -5.68 -8.22 -3.43
CA ASN A 127 -6.97 -8.10 -2.77
C ASN A 127 -7.87 -7.13 -3.52
N ASP A 128 -9.17 -7.40 -3.53
CA ASP A 128 -10.19 -6.36 -3.60
C ASP A 128 -10.51 -5.86 -2.18
N ILE A 129 -10.70 -4.55 -2.04
CA ILE A 129 -10.98 -3.87 -0.78
C ILE A 129 -12.27 -3.07 -0.94
N VAL A 130 -13.24 -3.30 -0.07
CA VAL A 130 -14.52 -2.60 -0.07
C VAL A 130 -14.44 -1.39 0.85
N TRP A 131 -14.53 -0.18 0.30
CA TRP A 131 -14.76 1.02 1.10
C TRP A 131 -16.25 1.15 1.41
N ARG A 132 -16.62 0.84 2.65
CA ARG A 132 -17.96 1.03 3.20
C ARG A 132 -18.11 2.47 3.68
N LYS A 133 -19.10 3.18 3.14
CA LYS A 133 -19.39 4.58 3.47
C LYS A 133 -20.26 4.63 4.72
N THR A 134 -19.85 5.38 5.76
CA THR A 134 -20.68 5.55 6.97
C THR A 134 -21.87 6.48 6.75
N ASN A 135 -21.71 7.45 5.84
CA ASN A 135 -22.70 8.49 5.51
C ASN A 135 -22.92 8.62 3.98
N PRO A 136 -23.32 7.55 3.27
CA PRO A 136 -23.56 7.60 1.83
C PRO A 136 -24.82 8.41 1.50
N MET A 137 -24.86 9.00 0.30
CA MET A 137 -26.08 9.62 -0.21
C MET A 137 -27.23 8.59 -0.26
N PRO A 138 -28.43 8.91 0.24
CA PRO A 138 -29.59 8.01 0.19
C PRO A 138 -30.05 7.71 -1.23
N ASN A 139 -30.74 6.57 -1.41
CA ASN A 139 -31.50 6.31 -2.62
C ASN A 139 -32.87 7.01 -2.52
N PHE A 140 -33.07 8.09 -3.27
CA PHE A 140 -34.29 8.91 -3.15
C PHE A 140 -35.53 8.34 -3.84
N LYS A 141 -35.36 7.48 -4.86
CA LYS A 141 -36.49 6.96 -5.67
C LYS A 141 -36.98 5.56 -5.22
N GLY A 142 -36.31 4.92 -4.26
CA GLY A 142 -36.66 3.59 -3.75
C GLY A 142 -36.62 2.48 -4.81
N ARG A 143 -35.82 2.65 -5.88
CA ARG A 143 -35.79 1.71 -7.03
C ARG A 143 -34.64 0.70 -6.96
N ARG A 144 -33.64 0.94 -6.12
CA ARG A 144 -32.43 0.13 -5.96
C ARG A 144 -31.97 0.18 -4.51
N PHE A 145 -31.05 -0.70 -4.12
CA PHE A 145 -30.30 -0.57 -2.89
C PHE A 145 -29.51 0.75 -2.86
N GLN A 146 -29.21 1.25 -1.66
CA GLN A 146 -28.37 2.43 -1.48
C GLN A 146 -26.93 2.12 -1.92
N ASN A 147 -26.34 3.01 -2.74
CA ASN A 147 -24.95 2.89 -3.14
C ASN A 147 -24.03 3.31 -1.98
N ALA A 148 -23.81 2.38 -1.05
CA ALA A 148 -23.13 2.61 0.22
C ALA A 148 -21.67 2.15 0.25
N HIS A 149 -21.10 1.78 -0.91
CA HIS A 149 -19.69 1.39 -0.99
C HIS A 149 -19.06 1.73 -2.34
N GLU A 150 -17.73 1.66 -2.38
CA GLU A 150 -16.90 1.57 -3.59
C GLU A 150 -15.91 0.42 -3.42
N THR A 151 -15.34 -0.04 -4.53
CA THR A 151 -14.38 -1.15 -4.56
C THR A 151 -13.03 -0.63 -5.01
N MET A 152 -11.98 -0.96 -4.27
CA MET A 152 -10.59 -0.76 -4.66
C MET A 152 -9.96 -2.11 -5.02
N ILE A 153 -9.13 -2.14 -6.04
CA ILE A 153 -8.32 -3.30 -6.41
C ILE A 153 -6.87 -2.99 -6.10
N TRP A 154 -6.22 -3.82 -5.30
CA TRP A 154 -4.79 -3.77 -5.04
C TRP A 154 -4.07 -4.88 -5.80
N ALA A 155 -3.08 -4.52 -6.60
CA ALA A 155 -2.36 -5.48 -7.44
C ALA A 155 -0.85 -5.23 -7.49
N SER A 156 -0.09 -6.30 -7.66
CA SER A 156 1.34 -6.23 -8.00
C SER A 156 1.53 -6.27 -9.52
N PRO A 157 2.70 -5.84 -10.04
CA PRO A 157 2.96 -5.78 -11.48
C PRO A 157 2.79 -7.12 -12.20
N ASN A 158 2.96 -8.26 -11.52
CA ASN A 158 2.75 -9.59 -12.10
C ASN A 158 2.79 -10.67 -11.02
N ALA A 159 2.37 -11.90 -11.37
CA ALA A 159 2.30 -13.04 -10.45
C ALA A 159 3.65 -13.47 -9.86
N LYS A 160 4.77 -13.09 -10.51
CA LYS A 160 6.14 -13.41 -10.05
C LYS A 160 6.75 -12.27 -9.23
N ALA A 161 6.07 -11.14 -9.08
CA ALA A 161 6.56 -10.01 -8.29
C ALA A 161 6.76 -10.46 -6.83
N LYS A 162 7.94 -10.17 -6.30
CA LYS A 162 8.32 -10.49 -4.91
C LYS A 162 8.76 -9.22 -4.21
N GLY A 163 8.60 -9.19 -2.89
CA GLY A 163 9.09 -8.08 -2.08
C GLY A 163 8.32 -6.78 -2.26
N TYR A 164 7.07 -6.84 -2.74
CA TYR A 164 6.19 -5.69 -2.67
C TYR A 164 5.92 -5.29 -1.21
N THR A 165 5.75 -4.00 -0.97
CA THR A 165 5.55 -3.49 0.38
C THR A 165 4.15 -3.83 0.86
N PHE A 166 4.08 -4.51 2.01
CA PHE A 166 2.87 -4.63 2.82
C PHE A 166 3.26 -4.52 4.29
N ASN A 167 2.91 -3.41 4.92
CA ASN A 167 3.22 -3.14 6.33
C ASN A 167 2.23 -3.87 7.24
N TYR A 168 2.23 -5.21 7.18
CA TYR A 168 1.28 -6.07 7.87
C TYR A 168 1.17 -5.78 9.38
N ASP A 169 2.31 -5.68 10.07
CA ASP A 169 2.32 -5.48 11.52
C ASP A 169 1.75 -4.11 11.91
N ALA A 170 2.03 -3.07 11.13
CA ALA A 170 1.42 -1.76 11.31
C ALA A 170 -0.09 -1.77 11.04
N MET A 171 -0.54 -2.47 9.99
CA MET A 171 -1.97 -2.60 9.68
C MET A 171 -2.71 -3.42 10.74
N LYS A 172 -2.05 -4.42 11.33
CA LYS A 172 -2.57 -5.21 12.43
C LYS A 172 -2.66 -4.37 13.71
N ALA A 173 -1.61 -3.64 14.07
CA ALA A 173 -1.58 -2.77 15.24
C ALA A 173 -2.63 -1.64 15.14
N ALA A 174 -2.78 -1.04 13.95
CA ALA A 174 -3.80 -0.01 13.68
C ALA A 174 -5.26 -0.54 13.71
N ASN A 175 -5.44 -1.85 13.89
CA ASN A 175 -6.73 -2.51 13.99
C ASN A 175 -6.79 -3.37 15.26
N ASP A 176 -6.31 -2.79 16.38
CA ASP A 176 -6.34 -3.36 17.73
C ASP A 176 -5.71 -4.76 17.82
N ASP A 177 -4.54 -4.91 17.20
CA ASP A 177 -3.80 -6.18 17.09
C ASP A 177 -4.57 -7.32 16.40
N VAL A 178 -5.62 -7.00 15.66
CA VAL A 178 -6.35 -7.92 14.79
C VAL A 178 -5.99 -7.63 13.33
N GLN A 179 -5.84 -8.67 12.52
CA GLN A 179 -5.54 -8.51 11.11
C GLN A 179 -6.56 -7.58 10.41
N MET A 180 -6.05 -6.56 9.72
CA MET A 180 -6.86 -5.64 8.92
C MET A 180 -7.66 -6.43 7.87
N ARG A 181 -8.97 -6.16 7.82
CA ARG A 181 -9.90 -6.83 6.90
C ARG A 181 -9.92 -6.14 5.54
N SER A 182 -10.56 -6.79 4.55
CA SER A 182 -10.79 -6.21 3.23
C SER A 182 -11.99 -5.26 3.18
N ASP A 183 -12.75 -5.09 4.27
CA ASP A 183 -13.86 -4.13 4.35
C ASP A 183 -13.51 -2.95 5.28
N TRP A 184 -13.34 -1.76 4.69
CA TRP A 184 -12.90 -0.56 5.40
C TRP A 184 -14.06 0.41 5.58
N LEU A 185 -14.31 0.80 6.82
CA LEU A 185 -15.38 1.73 7.15
C LEU A 185 -14.82 3.17 7.29
N PHE A 186 -15.23 4.06 6.39
CA PHE A 186 -14.84 5.48 6.42
C PHE A 186 -16.00 6.39 5.98
N PRO A 187 -16.08 7.63 6.50
CA PRO A 187 -17.01 8.62 5.98
C PRO A 187 -16.61 9.10 4.58
N ILE A 188 -17.56 9.70 3.87
CA ILE A 188 -17.28 10.47 2.66
C ILE A 188 -16.55 11.77 3.02
N CYS A 189 -15.79 12.32 2.05
CA CYS A 189 -15.14 13.62 2.21
C CYS A 189 -16.21 14.73 2.34
N SER A 190 -16.25 15.34 3.52
CA SER A 190 -17.25 16.34 3.94
C SER A 190 -16.64 17.28 4.99
N GLY A 191 -17.38 18.33 5.38
CA GLY A 191 -16.90 19.29 6.38
C GLY A 191 -15.70 20.12 5.89
N GLY A 192 -14.76 20.43 6.79
CA GLY A 192 -13.59 21.25 6.49
C GLY A 192 -12.55 20.61 5.57
N GLU A 193 -12.59 19.28 5.40
CA GLU A 193 -11.73 18.57 4.46
C GLU A 193 -12.16 18.79 2.99
N ARG A 194 -13.47 19.01 2.77
CA ARG A 194 -14.04 19.17 1.44
C ARG A 194 -13.68 20.56 0.91
N LEU A 195 -12.86 20.61 -0.14
CA LEU A 195 -12.46 21.90 -0.72
C LEU A 195 -13.66 22.61 -1.34
N LYS A 196 -13.74 23.91 -1.07
CA LYS A 196 -14.77 24.81 -1.61
C LYS A 196 -14.11 25.96 -2.36
N GLY A 197 -14.71 26.33 -3.49
CA GLY A 197 -14.33 27.53 -4.22
C GLY A 197 -14.84 28.79 -3.52
N ASP A 198 -14.48 29.95 -4.06
CA ASP A 198 -14.90 31.26 -3.51
C ASP A 198 -16.42 31.45 -3.50
N ASP A 199 -17.14 30.74 -4.37
CA ASP A 199 -18.61 30.72 -4.43
C ASP A 199 -19.25 29.79 -3.37
N GLY A 200 -18.43 29.15 -2.53
CA GLY A 200 -18.85 28.22 -1.48
C GLY A 200 -19.25 26.83 -1.98
N LYS A 201 -19.19 26.56 -3.29
CA LYS A 201 -19.48 25.25 -3.88
C LYS A 201 -18.28 24.33 -3.82
N LYS A 202 -18.52 23.03 -4.00
CA LYS A 202 -17.48 22.00 -4.05
C LYS A 202 -16.53 22.31 -5.22
N VAL A 203 -15.21 22.27 -4.98
CA VAL A 203 -14.22 22.41 -6.07
C VAL A 203 -14.24 21.18 -6.97
N HIS A 204 -14.22 19.99 -6.37
CA HIS A 204 -14.22 18.72 -7.09
C HIS A 204 -15.44 17.87 -6.71
N PRO A 205 -16.15 17.27 -7.69
CA PRO A 205 -17.35 16.48 -7.43
C PRO A 205 -17.06 15.18 -6.68
N THR A 206 -15.91 14.55 -6.96
CA THR A 206 -15.57 13.19 -6.50
C THR A 206 -14.35 13.13 -5.55
N GLN A 207 -14.03 14.23 -4.85
CA GLN A 207 -12.91 14.28 -3.88
C GLN A 207 -12.98 13.11 -2.87
N LYS A 208 -11.91 12.30 -2.83
CA LYS A 208 -11.78 11.16 -1.91
C LYS A 208 -11.32 11.60 -0.51
N PRO A 209 -11.76 10.88 0.56
CA PRO A 209 -11.39 11.20 1.93
C PRO A 209 -9.92 10.87 2.22
N GLU A 210 -9.21 11.78 2.89
CA GLU A 210 -7.80 11.61 3.22
C GLU A 210 -7.51 10.37 4.06
N ALA A 211 -8.41 9.99 4.96
CA ALA A 211 -8.24 8.81 5.82
C ALA A 211 -8.17 7.50 5.02
N LEU A 212 -8.90 7.43 3.90
CA LEU A 212 -8.85 6.28 3.00
C LEU A 212 -7.47 6.18 2.33
N LEU A 213 -6.99 7.29 1.77
CA LEU A 213 -5.66 7.38 1.15
C LEU A 213 -4.53 7.15 2.16
N ALA A 214 -4.68 7.63 3.39
CA ALA A 214 -3.70 7.41 4.45
C ALA A 214 -3.54 5.92 4.74
N ARG A 215 -4.63 5.15 4.78
CA ARG A 215 -4.57 3.70 4.95
C ARG A 215 -3.92 3.01 3.76
N VAL A 216 -4.24 3.42 2.52
CA VAL A 216 -3.59 2.89 1.30
C VAL A 216 -2.08 3.10 1.34
N ILE A 217 -1.64 4.34 1.57
CA ILE A 217 -0.22 4.72 1.59
C ILE A 217 0.50 4.02 2.74
N MET A 218 -0.07 4.01 3.95
CA MET A 218 0.54 3.33 5.10
C MET A 218 0.60 1.81 4.95
N ALA A 219 -0.34 1.20 4.24
CA ALA A 219 -0.33 -0.25 4.00
C ALA A 219 0.75 -0.66 2.99
N SER A 220 0.95 0.13 1.94
CA SER A 220 1.66 -0.30 0.72
C SER A 220 2.92 0.50 0.37
N SER A 221 3.36 1.42 1.22
CA SER A 221 4.57 2.22 1.03
C SER A 221 5.37 2.44 2.32
N LYS A 222 6.62 2.88 2.18
CA LYS A 222 7.51 3.34 3.26
C LYS A 222 7.74 4.86 3.15
N PRO A 223 8.14 5.54 4.23
CA PRO A 223 8.61 6.92 4.14
C PRO A 223 9.70 7.05 3.06
N GLY A 224 9.62 8.09 2.23
CA GLY A 224 10.50 8.31 1.08
C GLY A 224 10.11 7.59 -0.21
N ASP A 225 9.14 6.67 -0.19
CA ASP A 225 8.61 6.07 -1.43
C ASP A 225 7.87 7.12 -2.28
N ILE A 226 7.82 6.90 -3.59
CA ILE A 226 7.17 7.79 -4.56
C ILE A 226 5.77 7.27 -4.89
N ILE A 227 4.74 8.07 -4.60
CA ILE A 227 3.33 7.78 -4.89
C ILE A 227 2.87 8.54 -6.13
N LEU A 228 2.47 7.83 -7.17
CA LEU A 228 1.94 8.41 -8.40
C LEU A 228 0.43 8.33 -8.45
N ASP A 229 -0.21 9.41 -8.86
CA ASP A 229 -1.64 9.48 -9.10
C ASP A 229 -1.93 10.07 -10.48
N PRO A 230 -2.39 9.25 -11.46
CA PRO A 230 -2.65 9.70 -12.82
C PRO A 230 -3.97 10.48 -12.98
N PHE A 231 -4.77 10.59 -11.92
CA PHE A 231 -6.07 11.27 -11.90
C PHE A 231 -6.16 12.15 -10.64
N PHE A 232 -5.27 13.13 -10.56
CA PHE A 232 -4.93 13.79 -9.29
C PHE A 232 -6.08 14.61 -8.68
N GLY A 233 -6.98 15.15 -9.51
CA GLY A 233 -8.10 15.96 -9.08
C GLY A 233 -7.65 17.08 -8.15
N SER A 234 -8.31 17.20 -6.99
CA SER A 234 -7.96 18.19 -5.96
C SER A 234 -6.78 17.80 -5.06
N GLY A 235 -5.92 16.88 -5.49
CA GLY A 235 -4.63 16.59 -4.87
C GLY A 235 -4.68 15.83 -3.54
N THR A 236 -5.72 15.03 -3.29
CA THR A 236 -5.81 14.23 -2.04
C THR A 236 -4.59 13.31 -1.87
N THR A 237 -4.16 12.62 -2.92
CA THR A 237 -3.00 11.71 -2.85
C THR A 237 -1.72 12.45 -2.50
N GLY A 238 -1.45 13.60 -3.15
CA GLY A 238 -0.25 14.40 -2.86
C GLY A 238 -0.25 15.00 -1.46
N ALA A 239 -1.39 15.50 -0.98
CA ALA A 239 -1.52 16.06 0.37
C ALA A 239 -1.23 14.99 1.43
N VAL A 240 -1.80 13.79 1.28
CA VAL A 240 -1.58 12.68 2.22
C VAL A 240 -0.17 12.12 2.11
N ALA A 241 0.38 11.98 0.90
CA ALA A 241 1.75 11.53 0.70
C ALA A 241 2.75 12.47 1.39
N LYS A 242 2.66 13.79 1.14
CA LYS A 242 3.50 14.80 1.79
C LYS A 242 3.38 14.74 3.32
N ARG A 243 2.15 14.69 3.85
CA ARG A 243 1.92 14.59 5.31
C ARG A 243 2.60 13.36 5.91
N LEU A 244 2.55 12.22 5.22
CA LEU A 244 3.12 10.96 5.65
C LEU A 244 4.61 10.81 5.26
N GLY A 245 5.28 11.87 4.81
CA GLY A 245 6.70 11.82 4.43
C GLY A 245 7.00 10.88 3.26
N ARG A 246 6.08 10.76 2.31
CA ARG A 246 6.29 10.15 1.00
C ARG A 246 6.42 11.25 -0.05
N HIS A 247 7.13 10.94 -1.13
CA HIS A 247 7.13 11.78 -2.31
C HIS A 247 5.88 11.52 -3.14
N PHE A 248 5.49 12.48 -3.97
CA PHE A 248 4.34 12.30 -4.85
C PHE A 248 4.58 12.80 -6.28
N VAL A 249 3.76 12.29 -7.19
CA VAL A 249 3.59 12.81 -8.55
C VAL A 249 2.11 12.79 -8.88
N GLY A 250 1.54 13.97 -9.12
CA GLY A 250 0.16 14.09 -9.57
C GLY A 250 0.10 14.37 -11.06
N ILE A 251 -0.87 13.80 -11.79
CA ILE A 251 -1.19 14.20 -13.16
C ILE A 251 -2.63 14.68 -13.20
N GLU A 252 -2.84 15.88 -13.72
CA GLU A 252 -4.16 16.49 -13.86
C GLU A 252 -4.24 17.34 -15.13
N ARG A 253 -5.41 17.38 -15.76
CA ARG A 253 -5.67 18.15 -16.97
C ARG A 253 -6.28 19.51 -16.66
N GLU A 254 -7.21 19.56 -15.71
CA GLU A 254 -8.02 20.75 -15.42
C GLU A 254 -7.28 21.75 -14.52
N GLN A 255 -7.15 23.00 -14.98
CA GLN A 255 -6.36 24.02 -14.27
C GLN A 255 -6.92 24.34 -12.89
N ASP A 256 -8.24 24.46 -12.76
CA ASP A 256 -8.89 24.80 -11.48
C ASP A 256 -8.61 23.73 -10.41
N TYR A 257 -8.50 22.47 -10.81
CA TYR A 257 -8.16 21.37 -9.91
C TYR A 257 -6.68 21.40 -9.51
N ILE A 258 -5.79 21.73 -10.46
CA ILE A 258 -4.35 21.91 -10.20
C ILE A 258 -4.11 23.04 -9.21
N ASP A 259 -4.80 24.18 -9.36
CA ASP A 259 -4.64 25.33 -8.48
C ASP A 259 -5.08 24.99 -7.05
N ALA A 260 -6.24 24.33 -6.90
CA ALA A 260 -6.73 23.85 -5.61
C ALA A 260 -5.81 22.80 -4.98
N ALA A 261 -5.30 21.86 -5.76
CA ALA A 261 -4.34 20.85 -5.31
C ALA A 261 -3.03 21.49 -4.85
N SER A 262 -2.50 22.46 -5.59
CA SER A 262 -1.26 23.18 -5.27
C SER A 262 -1.37 23.90 -3.94
N ALA A 263 -2.45 24.69 -3.75
CA ALA A 263 -2.71 25.41 -2.51
C ALA A 263 -2.88 24.46 -1.31
N ARG A 264 -3.63 23.37 -1.50
CA ARG A 264 -3.84 22.34 -0.47
C ARG A 264 -2.53 21.69 -0.04
N ILE A 265 -1.69 21.29 -1.00
CA ILE A 265 -0.42 20.60 -0.73
C ILE A 265 0.58 21.55 -0.09
N GLU A 266 0.60 22.81 -0.49
CA GLU A 266 1.44 23.83 0.13
C GLU A 266 1.14 23.98 1.63
N ALA A 267 -0.13 24.01 2.00
CA ALA A 267 -0.58 24.13 3.39
C ALA A 267 -0.36 22.88 4.27
N VAL A 268 0.08 21.76 3.68
CA VAL A 268 0.34 20.52 4.44
C VAL A 268 1.71 20.60 5.12
N GLU A 269 1.70 20.46 6.44
CA GLU A 269 2.91 20.23 7.24
C GLU A 269 3.23 18.73 7.30
N PRO A 270 4.46 18.30 6.91
CA PRO A 270 4.90 16.92 7.06
C PRO A 270 5.00 16.51 8.54
N LEU A 271 4.65 15.26 8.84
CA LEU A 271 4.86 14.69 10.17
C LEU A 271 6.36 14.49 10.47
N GLY A 272 6.73 14.57 11.75
CA GLY A 272 8.09 14.36 12.22
C GLY A 272 8.54 12.90 12.13
N LYS A 273 9.86 12.65 12.13
CA LYS A 273 10.44 11.29 12.00
C LYS A 273 9.89 10.27 13.02
N ALA A 274 9.65 10.70 14.26
CA ALA A 274 9.09 9.85 15.30
C ALA A 274 7.64 9.41 14.97
N GLU A 275 6.84 10.30 14.39
CA GLU A 275 5.44 10.04 14.02
C GLU A 275 5.32 9.18 12.75
N LEU A 276 6.35 9.20 11.89
CA LEU A 276 6.42 8.42 10.65
C LEU A 276 7.00 7.01 10.82
N THR A 277 7.58 6.70 11.98
CA THR A 277 8.23 5.40 12.21
C THR A 277 7.16 4.30 12.27
N VAL A 278 7.18 3.41 11.28
CA VAL A 278 6.21 2.32 11.13
C VAL A 278 6.63 1.14 12.01
N MET A 279 5.68 0.52 12.71
CA MET A 279 5.93 -0.72 13.44
C MET A 279 6.36 -1.82 12.47
N THR A 280 7.58 -2.35 12.66
CA THR A 280 8.15 -3.43 11.85
C THR A 280 8.05 -4.75 12.61
N GLY A 281 7.64 -5.82 11.93
CA GLY A 281 7.60 -7.15 12.55
C GLY A 281 8.95 -7.87 12.49
N LYS A 282 9.05 -8.96 13.25
CA LYS A 282 10.24 -9.85 13.39
C LYS A 282 10.86 -10.33 12.06
N LYS A 283 10.12 -10.26 10.94
CA LYS A 283 10.61 -10.65 9.61
C LYS A 283 11.53 -9.61 8.94
N GLN A 284 11.46 -8.33 9.34
CA GLN A 284 12.32 -7.27 8.81
C GLN A 284 13.60 -7.04 9.64
N GLU A 285 13.75 -7.74 10.77
CA GLU A 285 14.96 -7.72 11.59
C GLU A 285 16.14 -8.37 10.85
N VAL A 286 17.36 -7.89 11.13
CA VAL A 286 18.60 -8.46 10.59
C VAL A 286 18.62 -9.98 10.79
N ARG A 287 18.93 -10.70 9.70
CA ARG A 287 18.98 -12.15 9.70
C ARG A 287 20.21 -12.60 10.50
N VAL A 288 19.96 -13.23 11.65
CA VAL A 288 20.98 -13.91 12.45
C VAL A 288 20.88 -15.41 12.22
N ALA A 289 21.94 -16.01 11.71
CA ALA A 289 22.03 -17.46 11.55
C ALA A 289 22.41 -18.14 12.88
N PHE A 290 22.02 -19.41 13.06
CA PHE A 290 22.25 -20.12 14.33
C PHE A 290 23.75 -20.31 14.64
N ASN A 291 24.59 -20.49 13.62
CA ASN A 291 26.05 -20.57 13.80
C ASN A 291 26.63 -19.31 14.46
N VAL A 292 26.03 -18.12 14.26
CA VAL A 292 26.48 -16.88 14.90
C VAL A 292 26.37 -16.97 16.42
N LEU A 293 25.39 -17.70 16.96
CA LEU A 293 25.28 -17.94 18.40
C LEU A 293 26.37 -18.90 18.90
N VAL A 294 26.83 -19.82 18.05
CA VAL A 294 27.93 -20.75 18.35
C VAL A 294 29.27 -20.03 18.30
N GLU A 295 29.49 -19.22 17.26
CA GLU A 295 30.70 -18.42 17.04
C GLU A 295 30.87 -17.33 18.10
N SER A 296 29.78 -16.70 18.56
CA SER A 296 29.81 -15.72 19.65
C SER A 296 29.98 -16.35 21.04
N GLY A 297 29.90 -17.69 21.14
CA GLY A 297 30.00 -18.42 22.40
C GLY A 297 28.74 -18.38 23.28
N LEU A 298 27.64 -17.79 22.80
CA LEU A 298 26.34 -17.80 23.49
C LEU A 298 25.75 -19.21 23.60
N ILE A 299 26.05 -20.07 22.62
CA ILE A 299 25.79 -21.52 22.66
C ILE A 299 27.11 -22.25 22.42
N LYS A 300 27.38 -23.30 23.18
CA LYS A 300 28.63 -24.07 23.04
C LYS A 300 28.41 -25.35 22.24
N PRO A 301 29.37 -25.77 21.39
CA PRO A 301 29.37 -27.12 20.84
C PRO A 301 29.32 -28.16 21.99
N GLY A 302 28.50 -29.19 21.83
CA GLY A 302 28.22 -30.19 22.86
C GLY A 302 27.07 -29.83 23.80
N GLN A 303 26.59 -28.58 23.81
CA GLN A 303 25.43 -28.19 24.61
C GLN A 303 24.16 -28.90 24.12
N VAL A 304 23.32 -29.33 25.06
CA VAL A 304 22.05 -29.99 24.76
C VAL A 304 20.93 -28.95 24.71
N LEU A 305 20.22 -28.91 23.60
CA LEU A 305 18.97 -28.19 23.44
C LEU A 305 17.80 -29.15 23.64
N THR A 306 16.69 -28.65 24.19
CA THR A 306 15.45 -29.42 24.37
C THR A 306 14.22 -28.66 23.90
N ASP A 307 13.06 -29.32 23.71
CA ASP A 307 11.80 -28.58 23.63
C ASP A 307 11.36 -28.09 25.02
N ALA A 308 10.39 -27.17 25.08
CA ALA A 308 9.91 -26.59 26.35
C ALA A 308 9.47 -27.65 27.40
N ARG A 309 9.10 -28.86 26.95
CA ARG A 309 8.66 -29.98 27.81
C ARG A 309 9.74 -31.05 28.02
N ARG A 310 10.97 -30.85 27.53
CA ARG A 310 12.09 -31.81 27.59
C ARG A 310 11.77 -33.22 27.02
N ARG A 311 10.85 -33.29 26.07
CA ARG A 311 10.48 -34.51 25.33
C ARG A 311 11.48 -34.84 24.22
N TYR A 312 12.03 -33.80 23.59
CA TYR A 312 13.01 -33.94 22.52
C TYR A 312 14.31 -33.28 22.94
N SER A 313 15.44 -33.86 22.54
CA SER A 313 16.76 -33.31 22.79
C SER A 313 17.63 -33.36 21.55
N ALA A 314 18.55 -32.41 21.42
CA ALA A 314 19.56 -32.39 20.37
C ALA A 314 20.87 -31.78 20.87
N ILE A 315 22.00 -32.33 20.44
CA ILE A 315 23.34 -31.84 20.76
C ILE A 315 23.76 -30.82 19.69
N VAL A 316 24.26 -29.67 20.12
CA VAL A 316 24.82 -28.65 19.22
C VAL A 316 26.18 -29.08 18.70
N ARG A 317 26.39 -28.97 17.39
CA ARG A 317 27.66 -29.26 16.73
C ARG A 317 28.44 -27.97 16.45
N ALA A 318 29.75 -28.12 16.26
CA ALA A 318 30.66 -26.99 16.03
C ALA A 318 30.39 -26.22 14.72
N ASP A 319 29.76 -26.87 13.74
CA ASP A 319 29.38 -26.31 12.45
C ASP A 319 28.03 -25.56 12.47
N GLY A 320 27.42 -25.37 13.65
CA GLY A 320 26.11 -24.73 13.77
C GLY A 320 24.94 -25.62 13.34
N THR A 321 25.15 -26.94 13.23
CA THR A 321 24.06 -27.92 13.14
C THR A 321 23.69 -28.47 14.52
N VAL A 322 22.54 -29.15 14.59
CA VAL A 322 22.11 -29.90 15.78
C VAL A 322 21.92 -31.35 15.40
N ALA A 323 22.12 -32.26 16.36
CA ALA A 323 22.01 -33.70 16.14
C ALA A 323 21.21 -34.44 17.22
N SER A 324 20.38 -35.39 16.79
CA SER A 324 19.59 -36.25 17.67
C SER A 324 19.36 -37.61 17.00
N GLY A 325 19.42 -38.71 17.76
CA GLY A 325 19.09 -40.05 17.25
C GLY A 325 19.91 -40.52 16.04
N GLY A 326 21.18 -40.13 15.92
CA GLY A 326 22.05 -40.50 14.79
C GLY A 326 21.92 -39.59 13.55
N GLU A 327 21.06 -38.59 13.60
CA GLU A 327 20.81 -37.68 12.50
C GLU A 327 21.23 -36.24 12.84
N ALA A 328 21.48 -35.43 11.82
CA ALA A 328 21.87 -34.04 11.99
C ALA A 328 21.25 -33.13 10.93
N GLY A 329 21.06 -31.87 11.30
CA GLY A 329 20.56 -30.85 10.39
C GLY A 329 20.50 -29.48 11.04
N SER A 330 19.93 -28.51 10.33
CA SER A 330 19.64 -27.21 10.93
C SER A 330 18.63 -27.35 12.07
N ILE A 331 18.59 -26.34 12.96
CA ILE A 331 17.61 -26.26 14.06
C ILE A 331 16.16 -26.41 13.57
N HIS A 332 15.86 -26.01 12.34
CA HIS A 332 14.55 -26.14 11.71
C HIS A 332 14.28 -27.56 11.21
N ARG A 333 15.22 -28.11 10.43
CA ARG A 333 15.05 -29.44 9.82
C ARG A 333 15.00 -30.54 10.88
N LEU A 334 15.89 -30.48 11.86
CA LEU A 334 15.89 -31.45 12.95
C LEU A 334 14.66 -31.27 13.84
N GLY A 335 14.28 -30.02 14.15
CA GLY A 335 13.08 -29.72 14.94
C GLY A 335 11.80 -30.25 14.30
N ALA A 336 11.65 -30.13 12.98
CA ALA A 336 10.51 -30.67 12.24
C ALA A 336 10.50 -32.20 12.30
N LYS A 337 11.68 -32.80 12.10
CA LYS A 337 11.83 -34.26 12.05
C LYS A 337 11.55 -34.95 13.38
N VAL A 338 12.08 -34.46 14.50
CA VAL A 338 11.84 -35.06 15.82
C VAL A 338 10.36 -34.97 16.24
N GLN A 339 9.61 -34.01 15.69
CA GLN A 339 8.18 -33.86 15.91
C GLN A 339 7.31 -34.63 14.89
N GLY A 340 7.90 -35.13 13.80
CA GLY A 340 7.14 -35.72 12.69
C GLY A 340 6.30 -34.70 11.90
N LEU A 341 6.78 -33.46 11.78
CA LEU A 341 6.11 -32.35 11.09
C LEU A 341 6.82 -31.96 9.79
N ASP A 342 6.11 -31.32 8.86
CA ASP A 342 6.70 -30.83 7.59
C ASP A 342 7.63 -29.61 7.78
N ALA A 343 7.37 -28.79 8.80
CA ALA A 343 8.14 -27.59 9.10
C ALA A 343 8.20 -27.30 10.60
N CYS A 344 9.28 -26.64 11.05
CA CYS A 344 9.46 -26.20 12.42
C CYS A 344 10.25 -24.90 12.50
N ASN A 345 9.78 -23.96 13.32
CA ASN A 345 10.60 -22.81 13.73
C ASN A 345 11.53 -23.22 14.87
N GLY A 346 12.76 -23.62 14.54
CA GLY A 346 13.77 -24.05 15.50
C GLY A 346 14.10 -23.00 16.58
N TRP A 347 13.94 -21.71 16.28
CA TRP A 347 14.24 -20.63 17.23
C TRP A 347 13.35 -20.65 18.46
N THR A 348 12.06 -20.93 18.26
CA THR A 348 11.06 -20.98 19.34
C THR A 348 10.85 -22.39 19.87
N PHE A 349 11.22 -23.41 19.08
CA PHE A 349 11.09 -24.81 19.47
C PHE A 349 12.20 -25.25 20.42
N TRP A 350 13.47 -24.97 20.06
CA TRP A 350 14.61 -25.38 20.87
C TRP A 350 14.88 -24.40 22.00
N HIS A 351 15.17 -24.95 23.17
CA HIS A 351 15.48 -24.24 24.39
C HIS A 351 16.84 -24.69 24.91
N PHE A 352 17.58 -23.75 25.48
CA PHE A 352 18.82 -24.01 26.18
C PHE A 352 18.60 -23.85 27.68
N ASP A 353 19.33 -24.62 28.47
CA ASP A 353 19.34 -24.52 29.92
C ASP A 353 20.55 -23.67 30.33
N ASP A 354 20.30 -22.55 31.01
CA ASP A 354 21.34 -21.65 31.51
C ASP A 354 21.73 -21.93 32.97
N GLY A 355 21.21 -23.01 33.55
CA GLY A 355 21.40 -23.39 34.95
C GLY A 355 20.37 -22.78 35.91
N GLN A 356 19.54 -21.83 35.46
CA GLN A 356 18.45 -21.25 36.24
C GLN A 356 17.08 -21.59 35.64
N SER A 357 16.97 -21.49 34.32
CA SER A 357 15.70 -21.68 33.61
C SER A 357 15.90 -22.20 32.20
N LEU A 358 14.88 -22.88 31.68
CA LEU A 358 14.85 -23.36 30.31
C LEU A 358 14.28 -22.25 29.41
N ARG A 359 15.09 -21.69 28.51
CA ARG A 359 14.73 -20.52 27.69
C ARG A 359 14.87 -20.80 26.20
N PRO A 360 13.98 -20.27 25.33
CA PRO A 360 14.07 -20.49 23.90
C PRO A 360 15.33 -19.83 23.32
N ILE A 361 15.97 -20.49 22.34
CA ILE A 361 17.18 -19.95 21.70
C ILE A 361 16.91 -18.64 20.91
N ASP A 362 15.65 -18.29 20.66
CA ASP A 362 15.25 -16.99 20.08
C ASP A 362 15.66 -15.78 20.94
N GLU A 363 15.78 -15.97 22.27
CA GLU A 363 16.26 -14.90 23.16
C GLU A 363 17.72 -14.56 22.87
N LEU A 364 18.58 -15.57 22.68
CA LEU A 364 19.98 -15.36 22.32
C LEU A 364 20.13 -14.71 20.94
N ARG A 365 19.22 -15.04 20.01
CA ARG A 365 19.14 -14.36 18.72
C ARG A 365 18.86 -12.87 18.87
N SER A 366 18.04 -12.50 19.84
CA SER A 366 17.68 -11.10 20.14
C SER A 366 18.86 -10.32 20.74
N VAL A 367 19.70 -10.97 21.55
CA VAL A 367 20.95 -10.38 22.07
C VAL A 367 21.88 -9.98 20.93
N ILE A 368 22.18 -10.91 20.00
CA ILE A 368 23.04 -10.62 18.84
C ILE A 368 22.49 -9.48 17.99
N ARG A 369 21.17 -9.41 17.80
CA ARG A 369 20.53 -8.30 17.06
C ARG A 369 20.72 -6.97 17.77
N GLY A 370 20.59 -6.94 19.10
CA GLY A 370 20.83 -5.75 19.90
C GLY A 370 22.28 -5.26 19.81
N ASP A 371 23.24 -6.18 19.75
CA ASP A 371 24.66 -5.82 19.59
C ASP A 371 24.98 -5.31 18.18
N LEU A 372 24.41 -5.94 17.14
CA LEU A 372 24.54 -5.47 15.76
C LEU A 372 23.95 -4.06 15.57
N ALA A 373 22.78 -3.79 16.16
CA ALA A 373 22.11 -2.49 16.07
C ALA A 373 22.84 -1.36 16.83
N LYS A 374 23.74 -1.67 17.76
CA LYS A 374 24.60 -0.68 18.45
C LYS A 374 25.90 -0.38 17.71
N ALA A 375 26.29 -1.25 16.78
CA ALA A 375 27.51 -1.12 15.98
C ALA A 375 27.29 -0.33 14.68
N GLU A 376 26.03 -0.10 14.30
CA GLU A 376 25.57 0.85 13.27
C GLU A 376 25.28 2.22 13.90
#